data_AF-A0A8X6TYC1-F1
#
_entry.id   AF-A0A8X6TYC1-F1
#
_cell.length_a   1.000
_cell.length_b   1.000
_cell.length_c   1.000
_cell.angle_alpha   90.00
_cell.angle_beta   90.00
_cell.angle_gamma   90.00
#
_symmetry.space_group_name_H-M   'P 1'
#
loop_
_entity.id
_entity.type
_entity.pdbx_description
1 polymer ?
#
loop_
_entity_poly.entity_id
_entity_poly.type
_entity_poly.pdbx_seq_one_letter_code
_entity_poly.pdbx_strand_id
1 'polypeptide(L)' 'VKNVKNLRVVDASVMPIIPGGNTNVPTMMVAEKASDIIKETIQCDF' A
#
# COMPACT_ATOMS: atom_id res chain seq x y z
N VAL A 1 -0.02 -8.19 5.48
CA VAL A 1 0.96 -9.03 6.21
C VAL A 1 0.33 -10.40 6.42
N LYS A 2 1.03 -11.49 6.12
CA LYS A 2 0.43 -12.83 6.24
C LYS A 2 0.03 -13.09 7.70
N ASN A 3 -1.21 -13.52 7.91
CA ASN A 3 -1.77 -13.93 9.20
C ASN A 3 -1.82 -12.86 10.31
N VAL A 4 -1.72 -11.57 9.99
CA VAL A 4 -1.90 -10.48 10.98
C VAL A 4 -3.13 -9.65 10.62
N LYS A 5 -4.07 -9.55 11.56
CA LYS A 5 -5.29 -8.75 11.39
C LYS A 5 -4.96 -7.26 11.47
N ASN A 6 -5.66 -6.44 10.68
CA ASN A 6 -5.58 -4.98 10.69
C ASN A 6 -4.17 -4.38 10.48
N LEU A 7 -3.22 -5.16 9.94
CA LEU A 7 -1.86 -4.70 9.64
C LEU A 7 -1.56 -4.71 8.14
N ARG A 8 -1.11 -3.57 7.64
CA ARG A 8 -0.75 -3.33 6.24
C ARG A 8 0.69 -2.78 6.19
N VAL A 9 1.45 -3.17 5.16
CA VAL A 9 2.76 -2.60 4.83
C VAL A 9 2.58 -1.88 3.49
N VAL A 10 3.01 -0.62 3.43
CA VAL A 10 2.81 0.26 2.29
C VAL A 10 4.09 1.07 2.10
N ASP A 11 5.05 0.50 1.39
CA ASP A 11 6.34 1.09 1.07
C ASP A 11 6.95 0.38 -0.15
N ALA A 12 8.21 0.65 -0.47
CA ALA A 12 8.89 0.00 -1.58
C ALA A 12 9.09 -1.52 -1.39
N SER A 13 9.05 -2.04 -0.16
CA SER A 13 9.32 -3.45 0.14
C SER A 13 8.23 -4.40 -0.36
N VAL A 14 7.04 -3.86 -0.69
CA VAL A 14 5.92 -4.65 -1.22
C VAL A 14 6.07 -4.97 -2.71
N MET A 15 6.98 -4.28 -3.41
CA MET A 15 7.20 -4.47 -4.84
C MET A 15 7.95 -5.80 -5.09
N PRO A 16 7.43 -6.74 -5.89
CA PRO A 16 8.04 -8.05 -6.10
C PRO A 16 9.31 -7.98 -6.97
N ILE A 17 9.39 -6.97 -7.83
CA ILE A 17 10.54 -6.64 -8.67
C ILE A 17 10.71 -5.13 -8.64
N ILE A 18 11.95 -4.65 -8.82
CA ILE A 18 12.22 -3.22 -8.90
C ILE A 18 11.64 -2.70 -10.24
N PRO A 19 10.68 -1.76 -10.20
CA PRO A 19 10.18 -1.14 -11.43
C PRO A 19 11.27 -0.33 -12.12
N GLY A 20 11.23 -0.26 -13.45
CA GLY A 20 12.16 0.58 -14.21
C GLY A 20 12.01 2.06 -13.86
N GLY A 21 13.14 2.78 -13.81
CA GLY A 21 13.17 4.20 -13.45
C GLY A 21 13.43 4.46 -11.96
N ASN A 22 13.00 5.64 -11.47
CA ASN A 22 13.20 6.03 -10.07
C ASN A 22 12.10 5.40 -9.19
N THR A 23 12.50 4.66 -8.15
CA THR A 23 11.60 3.96 -7.21
C THR A 23 10.71 4.88 -6.38
N ASN A 24 11.03 6.18 -6.29
CA ASN A 24 10.21 7.16 -5.59
C ASN A 24 8.79 7.25 -6.17
N VAL A 25 8.68 7.34 -7.51
CA VAL A 25 7.38 7.46 -8.19
C VAL A 25 6.46 6.26 -7.91
N PRO A 26 6.85 5.00 -8.16
CA PRO A 26 6.00 3.85 -7.87
C PRO A 26 5.75 3.67 -6.36
N THR A 27 6.67 4.07 -5.48
CA THR A 27 6.43 4.08 -4.03
C THR A 27 5.31 5.05 -3.67
N MET A 28 5.32 6.27 -4.22
CA MET A 28 4.26 7.25 -4.03
C MET A 28 2.92 6.76 -4.60
N MET A 29 2.91 6.13 -5.78
CA MET A 29 1.68 5.59 -6.39
C MET A 29 1.06 4.46 -5.56
N VAL A 30 1.88 3.57 -5.00
CA VAL A 30 1.41 2.52 -4.07
C VAL A 30 0.82 3.15 -2.80
N ALA A 31 1.48 4.17 -2.24
CA ALA A 31 0.98 4.88 -1.07
C ALA A 31 -0.36 5.58 -1.34
N GLU A 32 -0.50 6.24 -2.48
CA GLU A 32 -1.74 6.90 -2.92
C GLU A 32 -2.88 5.88 -2.99
N LYS A 33 -2.70 4.78 -3.72
CA LYS A 33 -3.73 3.74 -3.86
C LYS A 33 -4.07 3.07 -2.54
N ALA A 34 -3.08 2.82 -1.68
CA ALA A 34 -3.31 2.25 -0.36
C ALA A 34 -4.11 3.19 0.54
N SER A 35 -3.93 4.50 0.40
CA SER A 35 -4.70 5.49 1.16
C SER A 35 -6.20 5.41 0.87
N ASP A 36 -6.59 5.21 -0.39
CA ASP A 36 -7.99 5.03 -0.78
C ASP A 36 -8.57 3.75 -0.18
N ILE A 37 -7.86 2.63 -0.31
CA ILE A 37 -8.29 1.34 0.26
C ILE A 37 -8.48 1.44 1.78
N ILE A 38 -7.56 2.13 2.48
CA ILE A 38 -7.66 2.32 3.93
C ILE A 38 -8.87 3.17 4.29
N LYS A 39 -9.12 4.28 3.57
CA LYS A 39 -10.31 5.11 3.78
C LYS A 39 -11.61 4.35 3.55
N GLU A 40 -11.69 3.59 2.44
CA GLU A 40 -12.84 2.73 2.14
C GLU A 40 -13.08 1.70 3.26
N THR A 41 -12.02 1.07 3.77
CA THR A 41 -12.14 0.09 4.85
C THR A 41 -12.63 0.74 6.16
N ILE A 42 -12.20 1.96 6.48
CA ILE A 42 -12.62 2.67 7.70
C ILE A 42 -14.08 3.14 7.62
N GLN A 43 -14.63 3.39 6.43
CA GLN A 43 -16.00 3.92 6.29
C GLN A 43 -17.12 2.88 6.36
N CYS A 44 -16.82 1.58 6.33
CA CYS A 44 -17.85 0.52 6.31
C CYS A 44 -18.05 -0.23 7.64
N ASP A 45 -17.40 0.20 8.72
CA ASP A 45 -17.45 -0.46 10.04
C ASP A 45 -18.36 0.25 11.07
N PHE A 46 -19.34 1.05 10.63
CA PHE A 46 -20.35 1.70 11.48
C PHE A 46 -21.77 1.19 11.23
#